data_AF-A0A139WA64-F1
#
_entry.id   AF-A0A139WA64-F1
#
_cell.length_a   1.000
_cell.length_b   1.000
_cell.length_c   1.000
_cell.angle_alpha   90.00
_cell.angle_beta   90.00
_cell.angle_gamma   90.00
#
_symmetry.space_group_name_H-M   'P 1'
#
loop_
_entity.id
_entity.type
_entity.pdbx_description
1 polymer ?
#
loop_
_entity_poly.entity_id
_entity_poly.type
_entity_poly.pdbx_seq_one_letter_code
_entity_poly.pdbx_strand_id
1 'polypeptide(L)'
;MAALVSAVRDAEDGANFEIDMTAENGFNWNFYLKDFTLGVRQYVPKDDISSLPSAKVKLNRLYWFQKVFQAVTIYSIVKLALHQCT
;
A
#
# COMPACT_ATOMS: atom_id res chain seq x y z
N MET A 1 13.87 -2.34 -5.36
CA MET A 1 13.62 -2.96 -6.68
C MET A 1 14.79 -3.81 -7.15
N ALA A 2 16.05 -3.35 -7.06
CA ALA A 2 17.22 -4.14 -7.46
C ALA A 2 17.30 -5.54 -6.80
N ALA A 3 16.99 -5.65 -5.51
CA ALA A 3 16.97 -6.93 -4.80
C ALA A 3 15.93 -7.93 -5.35
N LEU A 4 14.77 -7.44 -5.82
CA LEU A 4 13.73 -8.28 -6.41
C LEU A 4 14.15 -8.79 -7.79
N VAL A 5 14.74 -7.91 -8.62
CA VAL A 5 15.25 -8.26 -9.95
C VAL A 5 16.34 -9.33 -9.82
N SER A 6 17.23 -9.21 -8.84
CA SER A 6 18.23 -10.25 -8.56
C SER A 6 17.56 -11.57 -8.17
N ALA A 7 16.62 -11.54 -7.22
CA ALA A 7 15.95 -12.75 -6.75
C ALA A 7 15.19 -13.49 -7.86
N VAL A 8 14.57 -12.76 -8.80
CA VAL A 8 13.87 -13.35 -9.95
C VAL A 8 14.86 -14.00 -10.93
N ARG A 9 16.00 -13.35 -11.17
CA ARG A 9 17.04 -13.91 -12.04
C ARG A 9 17.71 -15.15 -11.43
N ASP A 10 17.82 -15.18 -10.11
CA ASP A 10 18.44 -16.27 -9.36
C ASP A 10 17.48 -17.44 -9.07
N ALA A 11 16.21 -17.36 -9.53
CA ALA A 11 15.25 -18.44 -9.42
C ALA A 11 15.61 -19.63 -10.33
N GLU A 12 15.18 -20.85 -9.96
CA GLU A 12 15.51 -22.10 -10.65
C GLU A 12 15.20 -22.07 -12.17
N ASP A 13 14.09 -21.43 -12.54
CA ASP A 13 13.62 -21.26 -13.91
C ASP A 13 13.75 -19.81 -14.42
N GLY A 14 14.41 -18.93 -13.65
CA GLY A 14 14.50 -17.50 -13.96
C GLY A 14 15.16 -17.19 -15.30
N ALA A 15 16.07 -18.05 -15.76
CA ALA A 15 16.73 -17.93 -17.06
C ALA A 15 15.83 -18.35 -18.25
N ASN A 16 14.72 -19.04 -18.01
CA ASN A 16 13.80 -19.49 -19.07
C ASN A 16 12.79 -18.42 -19.49
N PHE A 17 12.69 -17.32 -18.74
CA PHE A 17 11.75 -16.24 -18.99
C PHE A 17 12.50 -14.94 -19.26
N GLU A 18 12.16 -14.27 -20.35
CA GLU A 18 12.66 -12.93 -20.63
C GLU A 18 11.92 -11.92 -19.73
N ILE A 19 12.44 -11.72 -18.52
CA ILE A 19 11.85 -10.84 -17.52
C ILE A 19 12.62 -9.53 -17.50
N ASP A 20 12.07 -8.53 -18.17
CA ASP A 20 12.54 -7.15 -18.07
C ASP A 20 11.54 -6.29 -17.29
N MET A 21 11.88 -6.03 -16.03
CA MET A 21 11.10 -5.19 -15.11
C MET A 21 11.72 -3.80 -14.94
N THR A 22 12.61 -3.39 -15.85
CA THR A 22 13.29 -2.09 -15.79
C THR A 22 12.41 -0.98 -16.37
N ALA A 23 12.49 0.21 -15.74
CA ALA A 23 11.79 1.38 -16.25
C ALA A 23 12.31 1.84 -17.63
N GLU A 24 13.57 1.49 -17.94
CA GLU A 24 14.23 1.82 -19.21
C GLU A 24 13.58 1.10 -20.40
N ASN A 25 13.07 -0.11 -20.20
CA ASN A 25 12.30 -0.84 -21.20
C ASN A 25 10.77 -0.55 -21.13
N GLY A 26 10.38 0.54 -20.50
CA GLY A 26 8.98 0.98 -20.40
C GLY A 26 8.15 0.27 -19.33
N PHE A 27 8.74 -0.60 -18.50
CA PHE A 27 8.01 -1.27 -17.42
C PHE A 27 7.68 -0.28 -16.29
N ASN A 28 6.41 -0.24 -15.89
CA ASN A 28 5.94 0.63 -14.81
C ASN A 28 5.34 -0.17 -13.66
N TRP A 29 6.08 -0.25 -12.56
CA TRP A 29 5.67 -0.94 -11.34
C TRP A 29 4.34 -0.47 -10.76
N ASN A 30 4.01 0.81 -10.88
CA ASN A 30 2.74 1.34 -10.35
C ASN A 30 1.55 0.82 -11.14
N PHE A 31 1.66 0.76 -12.47
CA PHE A 31 0.59 0.21 -13.31
C PHE A 31 0.49 -1.30 -13.13
N TYR A 32 1.62 -2.02 -13.15
CA TYR A 32 1.65 -3.46 -12.92
C TYR A 32 0.97 -3.85 -11.60
N LEU A 33 1.37 -3.22 -10.49
CA LEU A 33 0.79 -3.52 -9.17
C LEU A 33 -0.69 -3.16 -9.09
N LYS A 34 -1.09 -2.04 -9.69
CA LYS A 34 -2.48 -1.61 -9.71
C LYS A 34 -3.35 -2.61 -10.47
N ASP A 35 -2.95 -2.99 -11.67
CA ASP A 35 -3.72 -3.87 -12.55
C ASP A 35 -3.72 -5.30 -12.02
N PHE A 36 -2.59 -5.77 -11.47
CA PHE A 36 -2.51 -7.04 -10.74
C PHE A 36 -3.48 -7.07 -9.56
N THR A 37 -3.48 -6.04 -8.71
CA THR A 37 -4.37 -5.98 -7.55
C THR A 37 -5.85 -5.93 -7.97
N LEU A 38 -6.16 -5.22 -9.05
CA LEU A 38 -7.51 -5.13 -9.60
C LEU A 38 -7.96 -6.49 -10.17
N GLY A 39 -7.08 -7.17 -10.91
CA GLY A 39 -7.32 -8.52 -11.43
C GLY A 39 -7.55 -9.53 -10.31
N VAL A 40 -6.71 -9.54 -9.27
CA VAL A 40 -6.90 -10.41 -8.10
C VAL A 40 -8.28 -10.20 -7.50
N ARG A 41 -8.70 -8.95 -7.26
CA ARG A 41 -10.02 -8.63 -6.71
C ARG A 41 -11.19 -9.10 -7.60
N GLN A 42 -11.06 -8.92 -8.90
CA GLN A 42 -12.12 -9.25 -9.87
C GLN A 42 -12.25 -10.76 -10.10
N TYR A 43 -11.15 -11.51 -10.11
CA TYR A 43 -11.16 -12.91 -10.55
C TYR A 43 -11.06 -13.93 -9.41
N VAL A 44 -10.40 -13.59 -8.30
CA VAL A 44 -10.22 -14.53 -7.18
C VAL A 44 -11.40 -14.46 -6.19
N PRO A 45 -11.69 -13.34 -5.50
CA PRO A 45 -12.89 -13.18 -4.69
C PRO A 45 -14.17 -12.95 -5.52
N LYS A 46 -14.06 -12.57 -6.80
CA LYS A 46 -15.17 -12.10 -7.64
C LYS A 46 -15.89 -10.87 -7.06
N ASP A 47 -15.13 -10.00 -6.40
CA ASP A 47 -15.66 -8.75 -5.83
C ASP A 47 -15.93 -7.72 -6.93
N ASP A 48 -17.05 -7.01 -6.82
CA ASP A 48 -17.38 -5.95 -7.76
C ASP A 48 -16.39 -4.77 -7.66
N ILE A 49 -15.84 -4.36 -8.81
CA ILE A 49 -14.93 -3.22 -8.97
C ILE A 49 -15.64 -1.91 -8.59
N SER A 50 -16.96 -1.83 -8.74
CA SER A 50 -17.79 -0.67 -8.35
C SER A 50 -17.68 -0.35 -6.85
N SER A 51 -17.28 -1.33 -6.02
CA SER A 51 -17.12 -1.15 -4.58
C SER A 51 -15.81 -0.42 -4.18
N LEU A 52 -14.83 -0.32 -5.07
CA LEU A 52 -13.52 0.29 -4.80
C LEU A 52 -13.58 1.75 -4.31
N PRO A 53 -14.36 2.67 -4.90
CA PRO A 53 -14.49 4.04 -4.43
C PRO A 53 -15.00 4.09 -2.98
N SER A 54 -16.00 3.26 -2.66
CA SER A 54 -16.55 3.20 -1.30
C SER A 54 -15.53 2.68 -0.28
N ALA A 55 -14.71 1.69 -0.66
CA ALA A 55 -13.63 1.17 0.17
C ALA A 55 -12.56 2.23 0.45
N LYS A 56 -12.18 3.02 -0.56
CA LYS A 56 -11.25 4.15 -0.41
C LYS A 56 -11.77 5.20 0.57
N VAL A 57 -13.06 5.54 0.47
CA VAL A 57 -13.70 6.49 1.40
C VAL A 57 -13.68 5.96 2.84
N LYS A 58 -14.02 4.69 3.05
CA LYS A 58 -13.97 4.06 4.38
C LYS A 58 -12.55 4.07 4.96
N LEU A 59 -11.55 3.75 4.13
CA LEU A 59 -10.14 3.75 4.53
C LEU A 59 -9.66 5.15 4.91
N ASN A 60 -10.01 6.16 4.11
CA ASN A 60 -9.68 7.55 4.39
C ASN A 60 -10.35 8.05 5.68
N ARG A 61 -11.61 7.67 5.91
CA ARG A 61 -12.32 8.00 7.16
C ARG A 61 -11.63 7.39 8.38
N LEU A 62 -11.20 6.13 8.29
CA LEU A 62 -10.47 5.47 9.35
C LEU A 62 -9.10 6.12 9.61
N TYR A 63 -8.39 6.48 8.54
CA TYR A 63 -7.11 7.20 8.64
C TYR A 63 -7.27 8.53 9.39
N TRP A 64 -8.26 9.34 9.01
CA TRP A 64 -8.52 10.61 9.68
C TRP A 64 -8.95 10.42 11.13
N PHE A 65 -9.78 9.42 11.41
CA PHE A 65 -10.15 9.07 12.78
C PHE A 65 -8.91 8.75 13.63
N GLN A 66 -8.01 7.93 13.11
CA GLN A 66 -6.75 7.60 13.80
C GLN A 66 -5.88 8.85 14.02
N LYS A 67 -5.76 9.74 13.02
CA LYS A 67 -4.97 10.97 13.13
C LYS A 67 -5.53 11.94 14.16
N VAL A 68 -6.85 12.13 14.20
CA VAL A 68 -7.52 12.94 15.22
C VAL A 68 -7.32 12.33 16.59
N PHE A 69 -7.52 11.03 16.73
CA PHE A 69 -7.31 10.33 18.00
C PHE A 69 -5.89 10.51 18.52
N GLN A 70 -4.87 10.29 17.68
CA GLN A 70 -3.47 10.52 18.03
C GLN A 70 -3.21 11.96 18.49
N ALA A 71 -3.74 12.95 17.76
CA ALA A 71 -3.59 14.36 18.12
C ALA A 71 -4.23 14.69 19.48
N VAL A 72 -5.44 14.18 19.74
CA VAL A 72 -6.14 14.36 21.03
C VAL A 72 -5.35 13.69 22.15
N THR A 73 -4.85 12.47 21.96
CA THR A 73 -4.04 11.77 22.96
C THR A 73 -2.78 12.56 23.31
N ILE A 74 -2.03 13.03 22.32
CA ILE A 74 -0.82 13.84 22.54
C ILE A 74 -1.16 15.13 23.28
N TYR A 75 -2.20 15.84 22.85
CA TYR A 75 -2.64 17.08 23.51
C TYR A 75 -3.00 16.85 24.99
N SER A 76 -3.76 15.80 25.28
CA SER A 76 -4.13 15.46 26.66
C SER A 76 -2.91 15.15 27.52
N ILE A 77 -1.93 14.39 27.01
CA ILE A 77 -0.69 14.08 27.73
C ILE A 77 0.11 15.35 28.01
N VAL A 78 0.30 16.20 27.00
CA VAL A 78 1.04 17.47 27.15
C VAL A 78 0.36 18.38 28.16
N LYS A 79 -0.98 18.53 28.08
CA LYS A 79 -1.75 19.34 29.03
C LYS A 79 -1.62 18.83 30.46
N LEU A 80 -1.71 17.51 30.66
CA LEU A 80 -1.52 16.90 31.98
C LEU A 80 -0.10 17.10 32.48
N ALA A 81 0.91 16.90 31.65
CA ALA A 81 2.31 17.12 32.03
C ALA A 81 2.58 18.58 32.43
N LEU A 82 2.03 19.55 31.69
CA LEU A 82 2.12 20.97 32.04
C LEU A 82 1.41 21.30 33.35
N HIS A 83 0.23 20.73 33.60
CA HIS A 83 -0.50 20.92 34.86
C HIS A 83 0.23 20.29 36.06
N GLN A 84 0.98 19.20 35.89
CA GLN A 84 1.77 18.59 36.97
C GLN A 84 3.07 19.35 37.25
N CYS A 85 3.50 20.23 36.35
CA CYS A 85 4.76 20.97 36.44
C CYS A 85 4.59 22.44 36.88
N THR A 86 3.35 22.91 37.02
CA THR A 86 2.98 24.25 37.53
C THR A 86 2.44 24.11 38.94
#